data_AF-F9PAS6-F1
#
_entry.id   AF-F9PAS6-F1
#
_cell.length_a   1.000
_cell.length_b   1.000
_cell.length_c   1.000
_cell.angle_alpha   90.00
_cell.angle_beta   90.00
_cell.angle_gamma   90.00
#
_symmetry.space_group_name_H-M   'P 1'
#
loop_
_entity.id
_entity.type
_entity.pdbx_description
1 polymer ?
#
loop_
_entity_poly.entity_id
_entity_poly.type
_entity_poly.pdbx_seq_one_letter_code
_entity_poly.pdbx_strand_id
1 'polypeptide(L)'
;MKYTHGIGYFETLFSAIEIDVLAKALKEFAIHNSVSEKSNQGEVLNEMVATLFKVMDYEAFQNVASELFQYPVERQQQAIEVVTLRPSESNYNYLKKNIQDLLVEETTII
;
A
#
# COMPACT_ATOMS: atom_id res chain seq x y z
N MET A 1 -8.11 -11.56 -9.58
CA MET A 1 -8.80 -11.61 -8.27
C MET A 1 -9.42 -10.24 -8.02
N LYS A 2 -10.56 -10.10 -7.32
CA LYS A 2 -11.13 -8.81 -6.91
C LYS A 2 -11.12 -8.78 -5.38
N TYR A 3 -10.36 -7.87 -4.75
CA TYR A 3 -10.36 -7.76 -3.30
C TYR A 3 -11.69 -7.16 -2.84
N THR A 4 -12.37 -7.83 -1.91
CA THR A 4 -13.52 -7.31 -1.15
C THR A 4 -13.09 -6.76 0.22
N HIS A 5 -11.78 -6.63 0.43
CA HIS A 5 -11.08 -6.38 1.69
C HIS A 5 -10.16 -5.17 1.50
N GLY A 6 -9.90 -4.43 2.59
CA GLY A 6 -8.94 -3.33 2.58
C GLY A 6 -7.51 -3.87 2.47
N ILE A 7 -6.59 -3.03 1.98
CA ILE A 7 -5.16 -3.31 1.95
C ILE A 7 -4.48 -2.41 2.98
N GLY A 8 -3.64 -3.01 3.81
CA GLY A 8 -2.73 -2.30 4.67
C GLY A 8 -1.31 -2.75 4.43
N TYR A 9 -0.38 -2.09 5.11
CA TYR A 9 1.04 -2.35 5.01
C TYR A 9 1.72 -2.24 6.37
N PHE A 10 2.76 -3.03 6.58
CA PHE A 10 3.59 -2.93 7.78
C PHE A 10 4.53 -1.73 7.69
N GLU A 11 4.97 -1.21 8.84
CA GLU A 11 5.93 -0.10 8.90
C GLU A 11 7.25 -0.42 8.18
N THR A 12 7.59 -1.70 8.10
CA THR A 12 8.77 -2.25 7.41
C THR A 12 8.69 -2.17 5.88
N LEU A 13 7.54 -1.83 5.29
CA LEU A 13 7.34 -1.72 3.84
C LEU A 13 8.42 -0.86 3.18
N PHE A 14 8.69 0.34 3.72
CA PHE A 14 9.65 1.26 3.11
C PHE A 14 11.10 0.75 3.15
N SER A 15 11.43 -0.10 4.13
CA SER A 15 12.74 -0.73 4.26
C SER A 15 12.94 -1.90 3.29
N ALA A 16 11.84 -2.49 2.80
CA ALA A 16 11.88 -3.58 1.82
C ALA A 16 11.97 -3.09 0.36
N ILE A 17 11.78 -1.79 0.13
CA ILE A 17 11.80 -1.19 -1.21
C ILE A 17 13.25 -0.84 -1.59
N GLU A 18 13.64 -1.22 -2.81
CA GLU A 18 14.93 -0.81 -3.36
C GLU A 18 15.02 0.72 -3.50
N ILE A 19 16.20 1.27 -3.19
CA ILE A 19 16.39 2.72 -3.03
C ILE A 19 16.09 3.51 -4.30
N ASP A 20 16.32 2.93 -5.48
CA ASP A 20 16.05 3.52 -6.79
C ASP A 20 14.54 3.57 -7.08
N VAL A 21 13.80 2.52 -6.75
CA VAL A 21 12.33 2.48 -6.82
C VAL A 21 11.73 3.52 -5.87
N LEU A 22 12.25 3.61 -4.64
CA LEU A 22 11.81 4.61 -3.67
C LEU A 22 12.08 6.03 -4.17
N ALA A 23 13.26 6.30 -4.72
CA ALA A 23 13.61 7.61 -5.29
C ALA A 23 12.69 7.99 -6.46
N LYS A 24 12.37 7.03 -7.33
CA LYS A 24 11.42 7.24 -8.44
C LYS A 24 10.02 7.55 -7.92
N ALA A 25 9.55 6.82 -6.92
CA ALA A 25 8.25 7.07 -6.31
C ALA A 25 8.19 8.43 -5.61
N LEU A 26 9.24 8.82 -4.89
CA LEU A 26 9.33 10.14 -4.24
C LEU A 26 9.26 11.28 -5.26
N LYS A 27 9.94 11.11 -6.41
CA LYS A 27 9.87 12.08 -7.50
C LYS A 27 8.45 12.20 -8.05
N GLU A 28 7.80 11.08 -8.36
CA GLU A 28 6.41 11.09 -8.83
C GLU A 28 5.46 11.69 -7.78
N PHE A 29 5.68 11.36 -6.50
CA PHE A 29 4.87 11.85 -5.39
C PHE A 29 4.92 13.38 -5.29
N ALA A 30 6.13 13.94 -5.37
CA ALA A 30 6.35 15.39 -5.28
C ALA A 30 5.76 16.16 -6.47
N ILE A 31 5.66 15.55 -7.65
CA ILE A 31 5.17 16.21 -8.87
C ILE A 31 3.64 16.13 -8.97
N HIS A 32 3.05 14.99 -8.60
CA HIS A 32 1.68 14.66 -9.00
C HIS A 32 0.68 14.57 -7.86
N ASN A 33 1.11 14.43 -6.60
CA ASN A 33 0.16 14.19 -5.52
C ASN A 33 -0.29 15.47 -4.82
N SER A 34 -1.54 15.43 -4.35
CA SER A 34 -2.23 16.53 -3.69
C SER A 34 -2.29 16.29 -2.18
N VAL A 35 -1.15 16.14 -1.52
CA VAL A 35 -1.09 16.25 -0.06
C VAL A 35 -1.03 17.72 0.32
N SER A 36 -1.72 18.09 1.40
CA SER A 36 -1.78 19.46 1.90
C SER A 36 -1.35 19.54 3.35
N GLU A 37 -1.18 20.74 3.88
CA GLU A 37 -0.92 20.95 5.32
C GLU A 37 -2.00 20.35 6.22
N LYS A 38 -3.20 20.08 5.69
CA LYS A 38 -4.31 19.46 6.42
C LYS A 38 -4.26 17.94 6.40
N SER A 39 -3.42 17.35 5.54
CA SER A 39 -3.31 15.90 5.42
C SER A 39 -2.66 15.32 6.68
N ASN A 40 -3.27 14.31 7.27
CA ASN A 40 -2.69 13.58 8.38
C ASN A 40 -1.59 12.61 7.90
N GLN A 41 -0.83 12.05 8.85
CA GLN A 41 0.29 11.15 8.53
C GLN A 41 -0.15 9.93 7.71
N GLY A 42 -1.31 9.35 8.02
CA GLY A 42 -1.86 8.19 7.31
C GLY A 42 -2.20 8.51 5.86
N GLU A 43 -2.82 9.65 5.59
CA GLU A 43 -3.13 10.11 4.22
C GLU A 43 -1.85 10.27 3.39
N VAL A 44 -0.83 10.91 3.98
CA VAL A 44 0.46 11.13 3.30
C VAL A 44 1.13 9.80 2.96
N LEU A 45 1.16 8.85 3.91
CA LEU A 45 1.76 7.54 3.69
C LEU A 45 0.95 6.69 2.70
N ASN A 46 -0.37 6.72 2.76
CA ASN A 46 -1.23 6.00 1.81
C ASN A 46 -1.03 6.50 0.38
N GLU A 47 -0.97 7.82 0.17
CA GLU A 47 -0.67 8.39 -1.15
C GLU A 47 0.75 8.02 -1.62
N MET A 48 1.73 7.93 -0.71
CA MET A 48 3.07 7.48 -1.05
C MET A 48 3.08 6.01 -1.49
N VAL A 49 2.38 5.14 -0.77
CA VAL A 49 2.23 3.71 -1.14
C VAL A 49 1.48 3.57 -2.46
N ALA A 50 0.40 4.31 -2.68
CA ALA A 50 -0.31 4.31 -3.96
C ALA A 50 0.61 4.73 -5.12
N THR A 51 1.51 5.68 -4.87
CA THR A 51 2.49 6.16 -5.87
C THR A 51 3.58 5.14 -6.16
N LEU A 52 4.07 4.42 -5.14
CA LEU A 52 4.98 3.30 -5.32
C LEU A 52 4.44 2.28 -6.32
N PHE A 53 3.16 1.91 -6.20
CA PHE A 53 2.51 0.98 -7.13
C PHE A 53 2.38 1.48 -8.57
N LYS A 54 2.38 2.80 -8.79
CA LYS A 54 2.41 3.38 -10.15
C LYS A 54 3.75 3.14 -10.82
N VAL A 55 4.85 3.25 -10.07
CA VAL A 55 6.21 3.25 -10.61
C VAL A 55 6.92 1.90 -10.55
N MET A 56 6.54 1.04 -9.60
CA MET A 56 7.14 -0.25 -9.39
C MET A 56 6.72 -1.22 -10.50
N ASP A 57 7.62 -2.14 -10.81
CA ASP A 57 7.36 -3.29 -11.65
C ASP A 57 7.00 -4.52 -10.81
N TYR A 58 6.86 -5.66 -11.48
CA TYR A 58 6.50 -6.90 -10.81
C TYR A 58 7.62 -7.42 -9.90
N GLU A 59 8.89 -7.29 -10.30
CA GLU A 59 10.03 -7.76 -9.52
C GLU A 59 10.13 -7.00 -8.18
N ALA A 60 10.06 -5.67 -8.24
CA ALA A 60 9.99 -4.83 -7.06
C ALA A 60 8.76 -5.16 -6.18
N PHE A 61 7.62 -5.50 -6.80
CA PHE A 61 6.44 -5.94 -6.05
C PHE A 61 6.67 -7.26 -5.30
N GLN A 62 7.40 -8.22 -5.90
CA GLN A 62 7.68 -9.49 -5.26
C GLN A 62 8.45 -9.32 -3.94
N ASN A 63 9.35 -8.33 -3.88
CA ASN A 63 10.15 -8.02 -2.70
C ASN A 63 9.32 -7.44 -1.53
N VAL A 64 8.20 -6.77 -1.84
CA VAL A 64 7.38 -6.09 -0.83
C VAL A 64 6.04 -6.77 -0.57
N ALA A 65 5.68 -7.81 -1.32
CA ALA A 65 4.36 -8.44 -1.21
C ALA A 65 4.05 -8.95 0.21
N SER A 66 5.08 -9.44 0.92
CA SER A 66 4.96 -9.88 2.33
C SER A 66 4.68 -8.73 3.30
N GLU A 67 5.04 -7.51 2.91
CA GLU A 67 4.85 -6.30 3.72
C GLU A 67 3.43 -5.73 3.61
N LEU A 68 2.61 -6.33 2.74
CA LEU A 68 1.23 -5.96 2.52
C LEU A 68 0.31 -7.03 3.10
N PHE A 69 -0.83 -6.60 3.62
CA PHE A 69 -1.84 -7.51 4.12
C PHE A 69 -3.25 -7.06 3.75
N GLN A 70 -4.15 -8.04 3.68
CA GLN A 70 -5.58 -7.84 3.54
C GLN A 70 -6.26 -7.85 4.91
N TYR A 71 -7.27 -7.02 5.08
CA TYR A 71 -8.11 -7.00 6.26
C TYR A 71 -9.61 -6.80 5.93
N PRO A 72 -10.53 -7.36 6.74
CA PRO A 72 -11.96 -7.09 6.61
C PRO A 72 -12.27 -5.62 6.85
N VAL A 73 -13.01 -5.01 5.92
CA VAL A 73 -13.44 -3.59 6.02
C VAL A 73 -14.53 -3.41 7.10
N GLU A 74 -15.22 -4.50 7.47
CA GLU A 74 -16.19 -4.47 8.56
C GLU A 74 -15.48 -4.28 9.90
N ARG A 75 -15.67 -3.10 10.50
CA ARG A 75 -15.10 -2.73 11.81
C ARG A 75 -15.61 -3.67 12.90
N GLN A 76 -14.81 -4.68 13.23
CA GLN A 76 -15.02 -5.46 14.44
C GLN A 76 -14.21 -4.82 15.56
N GLN A 77 -14.81 -4.69 16.75
CA GLN A 77 -14.17 -4.13 17.96
C GLN A 77 -13.10 -5.07 18.57
N GLN A 78 -12.52 -5.96 17.75
CA GLN A 78 -11.62 -7.04 18.15
C GLN A 78 -10.37 -7.04 17.26
N ALA A 79 -9.32 -7.73 17.70
CA ALA A 79 -8.11 -7.92 16.92
C ALA A 79 -8.45 -8.40 15.50
N ILE A 80 -7.89 -7.71 14.51
CA ILE A 80 -8.16 -7.97 13.10
C ILE A 80 -7.14 -8.99 12.63
N GLU A 81 -7.61 -10.18 12.25
CA GLU A 81 -6.75 -11.16 11.60
C GLU A 81 -6.42 -10.67 10.20
N VAL A 82 -5.14 -10.47 9.93
CA VAL A 82 -4.63 -9.99 8.65
C VAL A 82 -3.98 -11.13 7.89
N VAL A 83 -4.16 -11.14 6.57
CA VAL A 83 -3.54 -12.14 5.69
C VAL A 83 -2.55 -11.44 4.77
N THR A 84 -1.27 -11.80 4.89
CA THR A 84 -0.23 -11.24 4.02
C THR A 84 -0.45 -11.64 2.56
N LEU A 85 -0.04 -10.75 1.65
CA LEU A 85 -0.19 -11.03 0.23
C LEU A 85 0.91 -11.96 -0.29
N ARG A 86 0.49 -12.94 -1.10
CA ARG A 86 1.43 -13.73 -1.88
C ARG A 86 1.87 -12.95 -3.13
N PRO A 87 3.15 -13.01 -3.52
CA PRO A 87 3.61 -12.45 -4.78
C PRO A 87 2.98 -13.22 -5.94
N SER A 88 2.15 -12.55 -6.72
CA SER A 88 1.62 -13.07 -7.99
C SER A 88 1.33 -11.94 -8.95
N GLU A 89 1.45 -12.19 -10.25
CA GLU A 89 1.11 -11.19 -11.28
C GLU A 89 -0.35 -10.73 -11.19
N SER A 90 -1.27 -11.62 -10.81
CA SER A 90 -2.67 -11.27 -10.60
C SER A 90 -2.82 -10.23 -9.48
N ASN A 91 -2.12 -10.43 -8.35
CA ASN A 91 -2.17 -9.50 -7.22
C ASN A 91 -1.53 -8.17 -7.59
N TYR A 92 -0.34 -8.21 -8.21
CA TYR A 92 0.35 -7.02 -8.70
C TYR A 92 -0.52 -6.20 -9.65
N ASN A 93 -1.05 -6.82 -10.71
CA ASN A 93 -1.88 -6.14 -11.70
C ASN A 93 -3.18 -5.59 -11.11
N TYR A 94 -3.75 -6.26 -10.11
CA TYR A 94 -4.92 -5.75 -9.42
C TYR A 94 -4.56 -4.55 -8.54
N LEU A 95 -3.56 -4.66 -7.68
CA LEU A 95 -3.15 -3.56 -6.78
C LEU A 95 -2.70 -2.35 -7.58
N LYS A 96 -1.90 -2.54 -8.64
CA LYS A 96 -1.47 -1.44 -9.53
C LYS A 96 -2.63 -0.60 -10.09
N LYS A 97 -3.81 -1.21 -10.25
CA LYS A 97 -5.01 -0.52 -10.76
C LYS A 97 -5.92 0.04 -9.68
N ASN A 98 -5.88 -0.51 -8.46
CA ASN A 98 -6.91 -0.29 -7.45
C ASN A 98 -6.36 0.12 -6.07
N ILE A 99 -5.05 0.16 -5.86
CA ILE A 99 -4.44 0.34 -4.52
C ILE A 99 -4.94 1.61 -3.83
N GLN A 100 -5.16 2.70 -4.57
CA GLN A 100 -5.62 3.96 -4.01
C GLN A 100 -6.99 3.83 -3.33
N ASP A 101 -7.90 3.04 -3.91
CA ASP A 101 -9.22 2.79 -3.32
C ASP A 101 -9.20 1.74 -2.19
N LEU A 102 -8.13 0.95 -2.11
CA LEU A 102 -8.00 -0.15 -1.16
C LEU A 102 -7.29 0.26 0.13
N LEU A 103 -6.48 1.31 0.09
CA LEU A 103 -5.83 1.90 1.25
C LEU A 103 -6.86 2.75 2.00
N VAL A 104 -7.51 2.17 3.02
CA VAL A 104 -8.46 2.89 3.87
C VAL A 104 -7.73 3.49 5.08
N GLU A 105 -8.06 4.73 5.43
CA GLU A 105 -7.54 5.39 6.63
C GLU A 105 -8.02 4.72 7.92
N GLU A 106 -7.08 4.60 8.86
CA GLU A 106 -7.25 4.17 10.24
C GLU A 106 -7.84 2.76 10.44
N THR A 107 -6.95 1.78 10.40
CA THR A 107 -7.14 0.55 11.15
C THR A 107 -6.09 0.51 12.26
N THR A 108 -6.52 0.56 13.52
CA THR A 108 -5.64 0.21 14.64
C THR A 108 -5.37 -1.29 14.55
N ILE A 109 -4.20 -1.65 14.05
CA ILE A 109 -3.72 -3.03 14.03
C ILE A 109 -2.99 -3.26 15.34
N ILE A 110 -3.55 -4.13 16.18
CA ILE A 110 -3.00 -4.47 17.50
C ILE A 110 -1.99 -5.61 17.35
#